data_AF-A0A4P8PFK9-F1
#
_entry.id   AF-A0A4P8PFK9-F1
#
_cell.length_a   1.000
_cell.length_b   1.000
_cell.length_c   1.000
_cell.angle_alpha   90.00
_cell.angle_beta   90.00
_cell.angle_gamma   90.00
#
_symmetry.space_group_name_H-M   'P 1'
#
loop_
_entity.id
_entity.type
_entity.pdbx_description
1 polymer ?
#
loop_
_entity_poly.entity_id
_entity_poly.type
_entity_poly.pdbx_seq_one_letter_code
_entity_poly.pdbx_strand_id
1 'polypeptide(L)'
;MQTQLVLYGNPTLSDMDFIMDTDLPSFHSSASSTSSSTLSDAQSAAPDLDPLFHQICNEYYRCVHEAGKVLPPEWTMPDLVRTMFGDEAIQHGFLTDAYYDVLLCGTHSWGCEELLNLLDLINYVF
;
A
#
# COMPACT_ATOMS: atom_id res chain seq x y z
N MET A 1 -38.44 -26.06 -25.17
CA MET A 1 -38.83 -25.90 -23.76
C MET A 1 -38.67 -24.44 -23.42
N GLN A 2 -39.75 -23.76 -23.04
CA GLN A 2 -39.77 -22.32 -22.78
C GLN A 2 -39.25 -22.08 -21.35
N THR A 3 -38.14 -21.38 -21.21
CA THR A 3 -37.60 -20.97 -19.90
C THR A 3 -38.42 -19.80 -19.37
N GLN A 4 -39.18 -20.03 -18.31
CA GLN A 4 -39.91 -18.99 -17.60
C GLN A 4 -39.02 -18.41 -16.50
N LEU A 5 -38.56 -17.17 -16.67
CA LEU A 5 -37.83 -16.43 -15.64
C LEU A 5 -38.85 -15.84 -14.65
N VAL A 6 -38.80 -16.27 -13.39
CA VAL A 6 -39.66 -15.73 -12.32
C VAL A 6 -38.86 -14.72 -11.52
N LEU A 7 -39.21 -13.43 -11.64
CA LEU A 7 -38.56 -12.33 -10.92
C LEU A 7 -39.37 -11.99 -9.67
N TYR A 8 -38.78 -12.13 -8.48
CA TYR A 8 -39.39 -11.73 -7.21
C TYR A 8 -38.99 -10.29 -6.85
N GLY A 9 -39.98 -9.43 -6.62
CA GLY A 9 -39.77 -8.02 -6.27
C GLY A 9 -40.72 -7.10 -7.02
N ASN A 10 -40.53 -5.78 -6.88
CA ASN A 10 -41.28 -4.76 -7.64
C ASN A 10 -40.32 -4.08 -8.63
N PRO A 11 -40.01 -4.73 -9.77
CA PRO A 11 -39.02 -4.22 -10.72
C PRO A 11 -39.50 -2.89 -11.30
N THR A 12 -38.56 -1.96 -11.46
CA THR A 12 -38.81 -0.70 -12.13
C THR A 12 -38.71 -0.87 -13.66
N LEU A 13 -39.23 0.10 -14.41
CA LEU A 13 -39.17 0.09 -15.88
C LEU A 13 -37.73 -0.05 -16.41
N SER A 14 -36.74 0.58 -15.76
CA SER A 14 -35.33 0.44 -16.13
C SER A 14 -34.77 -0.96 -15.91
N ASP A 15 -35.28 -1.71 -14.92
CA ASP A 15 -34.85 -3.08 -14.67
C ASP A 15 -35.35 -4.03 -15.78
N MET A 16 -36.55 -3.76 -16.30
CA MET A 16 -37.13 -4.51 -17.43
C MET A 16 -36.34 -4.28 -18.72
N ASP A 17 -35.98 -3.02 -19.00
CA ASP A 17 -35.20 -2.66 -20.20
C ASP A 17 -33.82 -3.33 -20.19
N PHE A 18 -33.12 -3.34 -19.05
CA PHE A 18 -31.82 -4.02 -18.91
C PHE A 18 -31.90 -5.54 -19.14
N ILE A 19 -32.97 -6.19 -18.66
CA ILE A 19 -33.17 -7.63 -18.83
C ILE A 19 -33.56 -7.96 -20.28
N MET A 20 -34.37 -7.12 -20.93
CA MET A 20 -34.77 -7.30 -22.33
C MET A 20 -33.67 -6.96 -23.34
N ASP A 21 -32.80 -6.00 -23.05
CA ASP A 21 -31.58 -5.73 -23.84
C ASP A 21 -30.57 -6.88 -23.76
N THR A 22 -30.77 -7.82 -22.82
CA THR A 22 -30.04 -9.09 -22.75
C THR A 22 -30.74 -10.15 -23.59
N ASP A 23 -31.01 -9.86 -24.86
CA ASP A 23 -31.41 -10.88 -25.83
C ASP A 23 -30.27 -11.92 -25.94
N LEU A 24 -30.56 -13.11 -25.41
CA LEU A 24 -29.72 -14.29 -25.33
C LEU A 24 -28.87 -14.52 -26.60
N PRO A 25 -27.54 -14.38 -26.56
CA PRO A 25 -26.72 -15.09 -27.51
C PRO A 25 -26.67 -16.54 -27.03
N SER A 26 -27.18 -17.43 -27.86
CA SER A 26 -27.00 -18.88 -27.77
C SER A 26 -25.58 -19.22 -27.32
N PHE A 27 -25.42 -19.85 -26.15
CA PHE A 27 -24.14 -20.36 -25.68
C PHE A 27 -23.73 -21.58 -26.52
N HIS A 28 -23.08 -21.36 -27.65
CA HIS A 28 -22.21 -22.35 -28.29
C HIS A 28 -20.78 -22.12 -27.81
N SER A 29 -20.21 -23.18 -27.25
CA SER A 29 -18.83 -23.25 -26.77
C SER A 29 -17.81 -22.89 -27.87
N SER A 30 -16.76 -22.20 -27.43
CA SER A 30 -15.39 -22.19 -27.98
C SER A 30 -15.03 -21.14 -29.04
N ALA A 31 -14.11 -20.28 -28.59
CA ALA A 31 -12.98 -19.69 -29.32
C ALA A 31 -13.21 -18.47 -30.24
N SER A 32 -12.52 -17.40 -29.83
CA SER A 32 -11.95 -16.33 -30.64
C SER A 32 -12.89 -15.22 -31.13
N SER A 33 -12.92 -14.10 -30.39
CA SER A 33 -12.35 -12.81 -30.87
C SER A 33 -12.59 -11.69 -29.84
N THR A 34 -11.47 -11.20 -29.29
CA THR A 34 -11.19 -9.82 -28.88
C THR A 34 -12.36 -8.97 -28.40
N SER A 35 -12.79 -9.21 -27.16
CA SER A 35 -13.20 -8.11 -26.30
C SER A 35 -11.96 -7.24 -26.08
N SER A 36 -11.86 -6.13 -26.83
CA SER A 36 -10.98 -5.02 -26.48
C SER A 36 -11.50 -4.47 -25.16
N SER A 37 -11.06 -5.08 -24.07
CA SER A 37 -11.07 -4.44 -22.77
C SER A 37 -10.24 -3.18 -22.93
N THR A 38 -10.81 -2.04 -22.57
CA THR A 38 -9.99 -0.93 -22.09
C THR A 38 -9.35 -1.42 -20.80
N LEU A 39 -8.27 -2.21 -20.92
CA LEU A 39 -7.24 -2.30 -19.91
C LEU A 39 -6.80 -0.86 -19.74
N SER A 40 -7.39 -0.19 -18.76
CA SER A 40 -6.94 1.12 -18.35
C SER A 40 -5.56 0.86 -17.79
N ASP A 41 -4.56 1.08 -18.64
CA ASP A 41 -3.18 1.28 -18.22
C ASP A 41 -3.10 2.67 -17.60
N ALA A 42 -3.95 2.92 -16.60
CA ALA A 42 -3.74 3.97 -15.65
C ALA A 42 -2.59 3.48 -14.79
N GLN A 43 -1.38 3.56 -15.34
CA GLN A 43 -0.18 3.62 -14.53
C GLN A 43 -0.35 4.90 -13.70
N SER A 44 -1.03 4.80 -12.55
CA SER A 44 -0.92 5.79 -11.49
C SER A 44 0.56 6.07 -11.37
N ALA A 45 0.95 7.33 -11.59
CA ALA A 45 2.33 7.75 -11.48
C ALA A 45 2.91 7.10 -10.23
N ALA A 46 4.02 6.37 -10.38
CA ALA A 46 4.65 5.68 -9.26
C ALA A 46 4.70 6.68 -8.10
N PRO A 47 4.05 6.37 -6.96
CA PRO A 47 3.93 7.34 -5.88
C PRO A 47 5.33 7.79 -5.48
N ASP A 48 5.48 9.10 -5.31
CA ASP A 48 6.77 9.71 -5.01
C ASP A 48 7.23 9.21 -3.63
N LEU A 49 8.24 8.33 -3.64
CA LEU A 49 8.77 7.65 -2.46
C LEU A 49 9.65 8.60 -1.62
N ASP A 50 10.29 9.57 -2.26
CA ASP A 50 11.20 10.51 -1.63
C ASP A 50 10.53 11.37 -0.52
N PRO A 51 9.35 11.99 -0.72
CA PRO A 51 8.68 12.75 0.34
C PRO A 51 8.22 11.86 1.50
N LEU A 52 7.75 10.64 1.22
CA LEU A 52 7.33 9.69 2.26
C LEU A 52 8.54 9.25 3.10
N PHE A 53 9.65 8.92 2.44
CA PHE A 53 10.89 8.57 3.13
C PHE A 53 11.40 9.71 4.02
N HIS A 54 11.31 10.96 3.55
CA HIS A 54 11.67 12.12 4.36
C HIS A 54 10.77 12.28 5.60
N GLN A 55 9.45 12.07 5.46
CA GLN A 55 8.52 12.08 6.59
C GLN A 55 8.86 11.01 7.62
N ILE A 56 9.15 9.79 7.16
CA ILE A 56 9.57 8.68 8.01
C ILE A 56 10.86 9.01 8.77
N CYS A 57 11.85 9.60 8.10
CA CYS A 57 13.09 10.04 8.76
C CYS A 57 12.82 11.05 9.87
N ASN A 58 11.87 11.97 9.69
CA ASN A 58 11.51 12.95 10.72
C ASN A 58 10.81 12.29 11.91
N GLU A 59 9.93 11.31 11.67
CA GLU A 59 9.29 10.56 12.77
C GLU A 59 10.30 9.73 13.56
N TYR A 60 11.25 9.06 12.89
CA TYR A 60 12.32 8.35 13.58
C TYR A 60 13.26 9.28 14.33
N TYR A 61 13.55 10.46 13.77
CA TYR A 61 14.32 11.48 14.49
C TYR A 61 13.62 11.89 15.80
N ARG A 62 12.29 12.08 15.75
CA ARG A 62 11.48 12.34 16.94
C ARG A 62 11.57 11.20 17.95
N CYS A 63 11.45 9.95 17.52
CA CYS A 63 11.62 8.78 18.41
C CYS A 63 12.99 8.76 19.11
N VAL A 64 14.08 9.02 18.38
CA VAL A 64 15.45 9.05 18.95
C VAL A 64 15.57 10.13 20.02
N HIS A 65 15.05 11.33 19.73
CA HIS A 65 15.06 12.44 20.66
C HIS A 65 14.20 12.17 21.91
N GLU A 66 13.00 11.60 21.74
CA GLU A 66 12.12 11.21 22.85
C GLU A 66 12.72 10.12 23.74
N ALA A 67 13.47 9.18 23.14
CA ALA A 67 14.23 8.16 23.86
C ALA A 67 15.50 8.71 24.55
N GLY A 68 15.80 10.01 24.40
CA GLY A 68 16.98 10.65 25.00
C GLY A 68 18.31 10.18 24.40
N LYS A 69 18.29 9.63 23.18
CA LYS A 69 19.49 9.15 22.50
C LYS A 69 20.02 10.18 21.52
N VAL A 70 21.30 10.05 21.18
CA VAL A 70 22.00 10.94 20.26
C VAL A 70 22.57 10.11 19.12
N LEU A 71 22.43 10.64 17.91
CA LEU A 71 23.00 10.03 16.71
C LEU A 71 24.52 10.30 16.66
N PRO A 72 25.37 9.28 16.42
CA PRO A 72 26.80 9.48 16.20
C PRO A 72 27.06 10.47 15.06
N PRO A 73 28.13 11.29 15.13
CA PRO A 73 28.41 12.32 14.13
C PRO A 73 28.72 11.77 12.74
N GLU A 74 29.11 10.49 12.63
CA GLU A 74 29.37 9.80 11.37
C GLU A 74 28.09 9.34 10.65
N TRP A 75 26.94 9.37 11.35
CA TRP A 75 25.67 8.84 10.87
C TRP A 75 24.66 9.95 10.62
N THR A 76 23.89 9.84 9.54
CA THR A 76 22.70 10.65 9.30
C THR A 76 21.43 9.84 9.54
N MET A 77 20.32 10.51 9.89
CA MET A 77 19.06 9.81 10.12
C MET A 77 18.58 9.04 8.86
N PRO A 78 18.66 9.61 7.64
CA PRO A 78 18.41 8.86 6.41
C PRO A 78 19.25 7.58 6.27
N ASP A 79 20.54 7.64 6.61
CA ASP A 79 21.43 6.47 6.49
C ASP A 79 21.08 5.39 7.51
N LEU A 80 20.72 5.78 8.73
CA LEU A 80 20.25 4.86 9.76
C LEU A 80 18.95 4.17 9.34
N VAL A 81 17.97 4.94 8.86
CA VAL A 81 16.67 4.41 8.41
C VAL A 81 16.85 3.49 7.20
N ARG A 82 17.72 3.83 6.25
CA ARG A 82 18.09 2.95 5.13
C ARG A 82 18.77 1.67 5.60
N THR A 83 19.62 1.74 6.60
CA THR A 83 20.32 0.57 7.14
C THR A 83 19.35 -0.36 7.87
N MET A 84 18.41 0.20 8.62
CA MET A 84 17.37 -0.55 9.31
C MET A 84 16.42 -1.26 8.33
N PHE A 85 15.93 -0.55 7.32
CA PHE A 85 15.00 -1.12 6.34
C PHE A 85 15.67 -1.94 5.23
N GLY A 86 16.98 -1.77 5.03
CA GLY A 86 17.71 -2.43 3.96
C GLY A 86 17.09 -2.20 2.58
N ASP A 87 16.99 -3.27 1.79
CA ASP A 87 16.40 -3.24 0.45
C ASP A 87 14.86 -3.04 0.46
N GLU A 88 14.20 -3.23 1.61
CA GLU A 88 12.75 -3.05 1.76
C GLU A 88 12.35 -1.58 1.78
N ALA A 89 13.29 -0.67 2.02
CA ALA A 89 13.10 0.79 1.90
C ALA A 89 12.67 1.25 0.50
N ILE A 90 12.74 0.36 -0.50
CA ILE A 90 12.37 0.64 -1.89
C ILE A 90 10.89 0.30 -2.15
N GLN A 91 10.24 -0.44 -1.24
CA GLN A 91 8.86 -0.88 -1.41
C GLN A 91 7.88 0.15 -0.81
N HIS A 92 7.06 0.76 -1.67
CA HIS A 92 6.08 1.77 -1.25
C HIS A 92 5.11 1.28 -0.16
N GLY A 93 4.62 0.04 -0.30
CA GLY A 93 3.68 -0.55 0.66
C GLY A 93 4.29 -0.62 2.06
N PHE A 94 5.50 -1.17 2.14
CA PHE A 94 6.25 -1.29 3.39
C PHE A 94 6.54 0.07 4.04
N LEU A 95 7.03 1.06 3.28
CA LEU A 95 7.26 2.41 3.82
C LEU A 95 5.97 3.05 4.34
N THR A 96 4.86 2.84 3.65
CA THR A 96 3.55 3.38 4.07
C THR A 96 3.12 2.76 5.40
N ASP A 97 3.24 1.44 5.52
CA ASP A 97 2.89 0.72 6.75
C ASP A 97 3.81 1.15 7.91
N ALA A 98 5.11 1.26 7.66
CA ALA A 98 6.08 1.73 8.65
C ALA A 98 5.81 3.18 9.08
N TYR A 99 5.42 4.06 8.15
CA TYR A 99 5.04 5.44 8.45
C TYR A 99 3.83 5.51 9.38
N TYR A 100 2.76 4.75 9.09
CA TYR A 100 1.59 4.76 9.96
C TYR A 100 1.83 4.08 11.31
N ASP A 101 2.66 3.03 11.35
CA ASP A 101 3.05 2.38 12.61
C ASP A 101 3.80 3.37 13.50
N VAL A 102 4.82 4.07 12.99
CA VAL A 102 5.55 5.06 13.79
C VAL A 102 4.70 6.27 14.17
N LEU A 103 3.81 6.72 13.29
CA LEU A 103 2.91 7.84 13.57
C LEU A 103 1.92 7.53 14.69
N LEU A 104 1.37 6.31 14.73
CA LEU A 104 0.37 5.89 15.71
C LEU A 104 0.97 5.40 17.03
N CYS A 105 2.06 4.63 16.94
CA CYS A 105 2.67 3.96 18.10
C CYS A 105 3.87 4.74 18.68
N GLY A 106 4.42 5.71 17.93
CA GLY A 106 5.57 6.51 18.37
C GLY A 106 6.77 5.63 18.71
N THR A 107 7.36 5.84 19.89
CA THR A 107 8.51 5.08 20.39
C THR A 107 8.22 3.59 20.63
N HIS A 108 6.94 3.19 20.65
CA HIS A 108 6.51 1.79 20.77
C HIS A 108 6.21 1.13 19.41
N SER A 109 6.45 1.83 18.30
CA SER A 109 6.40 1.24 16.98
C SER A 109 7.53 0.22 16.81
N TRP A 110 7.27 -0.83 16.03
CA TRP A 110 8.27 -1.86 15.77
C TRP A 110 9.54 -1.23 15.18
N GLY A 111 9.36 -0.28 14.26
CA GLY A 111 10.49 0.42 13.64
C GLY A 111 11.28 1.29 14.61
N CYS A 112 10.64 1.98 15.58
CA CYS A 112 11.40 2.79 16.54
C CYS A 112 12.19 1.92 17.51
N GLU A 113 11.64 0.78 17.96
CA GLU A 113 12.38 -0.15 18.80
C GLU A 113 13.61 -0.70 18.07
N GLU A 114 13.44 -1.13 16.81
CA GLU A 114 14.54 -1.65 15.99
C GLU A 114 15.60 -0.58 15.72
N LEU A 115 15.17 0.65 15.41
CA LEU A 115 16.09 1.78 15.19
C LEU A 115 16.91 2.11 16.44
N LEU A 116 16.27 2.08 17.62
CA LEU A 116 16.96 2.35 18.90
C LEU A 116 17.91 1.23 19.29
N ASN A 117 17.60 -0.03 18.93
CA ASN A 117 18.48 -1.18 19.12
C ASN A 117 19.70 -1.10 18.18
N LEU A 118 19.48 -0.76 16.91
CA LEU A 118 20.56 -0.53 15.95
C LEU A 118 21.47 0.61 16.43
N LEU A 119 20.89 1.69 16.95
CA LEU A 119 21.63 2.80 17.50
C LEU A 119 22.48 2.40 18.72
N ASP A 120 21.96 1.55 19.61
CA ASP A 120 22.74 1.00 20.73
C ASP A 120 23.88 0.11 20.25
N LEU A 121 23.64 -0.71 19.24
CA LEU A 121 24.67 -1.56 18.66
C LEU A 121 25.80 -0.73 18.05
N ILE A 122 25.47 0.33 17.31
CA ILE A 122 26.45 1.26 16.76
C ILE A 122 27.24 1.91 17.89
N ASN A 123 26.58 2.50 18.89
CA ASN A 123 27.24 3.16 20.02
C ASN A 123 28.04 2.20 20.93
N TYR A 124 27.79 0.89 20.87
CA TYR A 124 28.61 -0.10 21.58
C TYR A 124 29.89 -0.48 20.83
N VAL A 125 29.85 -0.43 19.49
CA VAL A 125 30.99 -0.76 18.63
C VAL A 125 32.00 0.39 18.55
N PHE A 126 31.53 1.63 18.71
CA PHE A 126 32.35 2.84 18.77
C PHE A 126 32.69 3.24 20.20
#